data_AF-A0A6A4YWI2-F1
#
_entry.id   AF-A0A6A4YWI2-F1
#
_cell.length_a   1.000
_cell.length_b   1.000
_cell.length_c   1.000
_cell.angle_alpha   90.00
_cell.angle_beta   90.00
_cell.angle_gamma   90.00
#
_symmetry.space_group_name_H-M   'P 1'
#
loop_
_entity.id
_entity.type
_entity.pdbx_description
1 polymer ?
#
loop_
_entity_poly.entity_id
_entity_poly.type
_entity_poly.pdbx_seq_one_letter_code
_entity_poly.pdbx_strand_id
1 'polypeptide(L)'
;MFRDFAKRIATGATFLAVSVGGTAATIELCIYHTDATAKEERLDWETNLLPLRAIAQAKLIEVEDSSNTADKETLQHVLDRVASGEAAVQGREADVIEMKQSWTEAKDAVRRFLHVSPPPP
;
A
#
# COMPACT_ATOMS: atom_id res chain seq x y z
N MET A 1 -38.57 34.07 -1.82
CA MET A 1 -38.54 32.71 -2.41
C MET A 1 -37.19 32.35 -3.02
N PHE A 2 -36.69 33.04 -4.05
CA PHE A 2 -35.42 32.67 -4.71
C PHE A 2 -34.17 32.71 -3.79
N ARG A 3 -34.13 33.67 -2.87
CA ARG A 3 -33.01 33.89 -1.93
C ARG A 3 -32.89 32.78 -0.87
N ASP A 4 -34.00 32.15 -0.49
CA ASP A 4 -34.02 31.05 0.49
C ASP A 4 -33.70 29.70 -0.18
N PHE A 5 -34.07 29.54 -1.45
CA PHE A 5 -33.70 28.39 -2.27
C PHE A 5 -32.19 28.37 -2.57
N ALA A 6 -31.60 29.51 -2.96
CA ALA A 6 -30.16 29.63 -3.19
C ALA A 6 -29.33 29.33 -1.92
N LYS A 7 -29.78 29.79 -0.74
CA LYS A 7 -29.13 29.46 0.53
C LYS A 7 -29.18 27.96 0.84
N ARG A 8 -30.32 27.29 0.60
CA ARG A 8 -30.45 25.84 0.82
C ARG A 8 -29.56 25.02 -0.10
N ILE A 9 -29.45 25.39 -1.38
CA ILE A 9 -28.52 24.74 -2.31
C ILE A 9 -27.08 24.98 -1.90
N ALA A 10 -26.72 26.22 -1.54
CA ALA A 10 -25.37 26.53 -1.07
C ALA A 10 -25.00 25.71 0.17
N THR A 11 -25.88 25.63 1.16
CA THR A 11 -25.67 24.81 2.36
C THR A 11 -25.57 23.32 2.04
N GLY A 12 -26.43 22.79 1.16
CA GLY A 12 -26.34 21.39 0.71
C GLY A 12 -25.05 21.08 -0.03
N ALA A 13 -24.60 21.98 -0.91
CA ALA A 13 -23.32 21.87 -1.61
C ALA A 13 -22.13 21.98 -0.65
N THR A 14 -22.21 22.85 0.37
CA THR A 14 -21.18 22.94 1.43
C THR A 14 -21.12 21.66 2.24
N PHE A 15 -22.24 21.06 2.63
CA PHE A 15 -22.25 19.78 3.35
C PHE A 15 -21.68 18.64 2.50
N LEU A 16 -22.03 18.57 1.21
CA LEU A 16 -21.46 17.61 0.26
C LEU A 16 -19.95 17.81 0.08
N ALA A 17 -19.49 19.05 -0.05
CA ALA A 17 -18.07 19.36 -0.18
C ALA A 17 -17.29 19.01 1.09
N VAL A 18 -17.85 19.27 2.27
CA VAL A 18 -17.25 18.90 3.56
C VAL A 18 -17.22 17.38 3.74
N SER A 19 -18.27 16.65 3.35
CA SER A 19 -18.28 15.19 3.43
C SER A 19 -17.30 14.55 2.45
N VAL A 20 -17.26 15.00 1.20
CA VAL A 20 -16.33 14.49 0.18
C VAL A 20 -14.89 14.86 0.54
N GLY A 21 -14.65 16.07 1.05
CA GLY A 21 -13.34 16.51 1.54
C GLY A 21 -12.87 15.71 2.75
N GLY A 22 -13.75 15.41 3.71
CA GLY A 22 -13.46 14.55 4.85
C GLY A 22 -13.11 13.13 4.43
N THR A 23 -13.91 12.52 3.54
CA THR A 23 -13.62 11.19 2.99
C THR A 23 -12.31 11.15 2.21
N ALA A 24 -12.02 12.17 1.40
CA ALA A 24 -10.76 12.29 0.67
C ALA A 24 -9.56 12.36 1.62
N ALA A 25 -9.63 13.21 2.66
CA ALA A 25 -8.57 13.31 3.66
C ALA A 25 -8.36 11.98 4.42
N THR A 26 -9.43 11.26 4.74
CA THR A 26 -9.33 9.93 5.37
C THR A 26 -8.64 8.92 4.44
N ILE A 27 -9.01 8.88 3.16
CA ILE A 27 -8.37 7.97 2.19
C ILE A 27 -6.89 8.30 2.03
N GLU A 28 -6.54 9.58 1.92
CA GLU A 28 -5.14 10.01 1.81
C GLU A 28 -4.34 9.67 3.07
N LEU A 29 -4.94 9.82 4.26
CA LEU A 29 -4.32 9.42 5.52
C LEU A 29 -4.12 7.91 5.62
N CYS A 30 -5.10 7.11 5.19
CA CYS A 30 -4.97 5.65 5.12
C CYS A 30 -3.84 5.24 4.19
N ILE A 31 -3.80 5.78 2.97
CA ILE A 31 -2.71 5.51 2.00
C ILE A 31 -1.35 5.89 2.59
N TYR A 32 -1.26 7.04 3.26
CA TYR A 32 -0.03 7.50 3.90
C TYR A 32 0.45 6.53 4.97
N HIS A 33 -0.42 6.08 5.88
CA HIS A 33 -0.05 5.13 6.92
C HIS A 33 0.31 3.76 6.35
N THR A 34 -0.43 3.25 5.37
CA THR A 34 -0.09 1.98 4.71
C THR A 34 1.27 2.06 4.01
N ASP A 35 1.58 3.17 3.34
CA ASP A 35 2.90 3.42 2.72
C ASP A 35 4.02 3.51 3.77
N ALA A 36 3.77 4.14 4.92
CA ALA A 36 4.74 4.20 6.01
C ALA A 36 5.03 2.81 6.59
N THR A 37 3.98 2.02 6.89
CA THR A 37 4.13 0.65 7.39
C THR A 37 4.85 -0.25 6.40
N ALA A 38 4.53 -0.17 5.10
CA ALA A 38 5.23 -0.96 4.07
C ALA A 38 6.74 -0.66 4.04
N LYS A 39 7.13 0.61 4.22
CA LYS A 39 8.55 1.02 4.30
C LYS A 39 9.23 0.53 5.57
N GLU A 40 8.56 0.57 6.71
CA GLU A 40 9.08 0.02 7.96
C GLU A 40 9.31 -1.49 7.82
N GLU A 41 8.37 -2.22 7.24
CA GLU A 41 8.50 -3.67 7.02
C GLU A 41 9.57 -4.03 6.01
N ARG A 42 9.76 -3.21 4.97
CA ARG A 42 10.90 -3.32 4.06
C ARG A 42 12.20 -3.18 4.81
N LEU A 43 12.35 -2.12 5.62
CA LEU A 43 13.54 -1.87 6.41
C LEU A 43 13.82 -3.01 7.41
N ASP A 44 12.77 -3.52 8.07
CA ASP A 44 12.88 -4.63 9.01
C ASP A 44 13.32 -5.91 8.30
N TRP A 45 12.79 -6.21 7.12
CA TRP A 45 13.21 -7.35 6.32
C TRP A 45 14.66 -7.21 5.85
N GLU A 46 15.05 -6.04 5.33
CA GLU A 46 16.42 -5.75 4.88
C GLU A 46 17.44 -5.84 6.03
N THR A 47 17.04 -5.43 7.22
CA THR A 47 17.94 -5.38 8.39
C THR A 47 18.06 -6.75 9.06
N ASN A 48 16.97 -7.50 9.18
CA ASN A 48 16.93 -8.70 10.02
C ASN A 48 16.93 -10.01 9.23
N LEU A 49 16.29 -10.07 8.06
CA LEU A 49 16.08 -11.31 7.31
C LEU A 49 17.01 -11.43 6.11
N LEU A 50 17.23 -10.35 5.37
CA LEU A 50 18.11 -10.37 4.20
C LEU A 50 19.55 -10.83 4.52
N PRO A 51 20.19 -10.43 5.64
CA PRO A 51 21.53 -10.92 5.96
C PRO A 51 21.58 -12.43 6.21
N LEU A 52 20.49 -13.02 6.71
CA LEU A 52 20.38 -14.46 6.95
C LEU A 52 20.47 -15.25 5.65
N ARG A 53 20.04 -14.68 4.51
CA ARG A 53 20.18 -15.32 3.20
C ARG A 53 21.64 -15.57 2.86
N ALA A 54 22.49 -14.54 2.98
CA ALA A 54 23.92 -14.66 2.68
C ALA A 54 24.61 -15.64 3.63
N ILE A 55 24.28 -15.59 4.92
CA ILE A 55 24.83 -16.50 5.93
C ILE A 55 24.41 -17.95 5.66
N ALA A 56 23.13 -18.19 5.38
CA ALA A 56 22.62 -19.52 5.11
C ALA A 56 23.16 -20.10 3.79
N GLN A 57 23.30 -19.28 2.74
CA GLN A 57 23.93 -19.68 1.48
C GLN A 57 25.41 -20.05 1.68
N ALA A 58 26.17 -19.23 2.40
CA ALA A 58 27.58 -19.54 2.70
C ALA A 58 27.72 -20.86 3.48
N LYS A 59 26.88 -21.04 4.51
CA LYS A 59 26.87 -22.28 5.30
C LYS A 59 26.46 -23.50 4.49
N LEU A 60 25.51 -23.37 3.55
CA LEU A 60 25.10 -24.47 2.68
C LEU A 60 26.25 -24.98 1.83
N ILE A 61 27.11 -24.08 1.33
CA ILE A 61 28.31 -24.44 0.57
C ILE A 61 29.30 -25.19 1.47
N GLU A 62 29.53 -24.73 2.70
CA GLU A 62 30.44 -25.38 3.66
C GLU A 62 29.99 -26.82 4.02
N VAL A 63 28.68 -27.06 4.06
CA VAL A 63 28.11 -28.37 4.43
C VAL A 63 27.68 -29.20 3.23
N GLU A 64 27.96 -28.77 1.99
CA GLU A 64 27.46 -29.38 0.75
C GLU A 64 27.85 -30.86 0.63
N ASP A 65 29.08 -31.21 0.97
CA ASP A 65 29.57 -32.60 0.95
C ASP A 65 29.31 -33.37 2.26
N SER A 66 28.70 -32.73 3.26
CA SER A 66 28.42 -33.39 4.53
C SER A 66 27.28 -34.40 4.40
N SER A 67 27.36 -35.49 5.15
CA SER A 67 26.26 -36.44 5.32
C SER A 67 25.16 -35.94 6.27
N ASN A 68 25.31 -34.73 6.84
CA ASN A 68 24.34 -34.16 7.77
C ASN A 68 23.17 -33.51 7.00
N THR A 69 22.15 -34.31 6.72
CA THR A 69 20.94 -33.88 6.00
C THR A 69 20.07 -32.92 6.82
N ALA A 70 20.04 -33.06 8.15
CA ALA A 70 19.23 -32.20 9.02
C ALA A 70 19.70 -30.74 9.03
N ASP A 71 21.01 -30.51 9.00
CA ASP A 71 21.58 -29.15 8.91
C ASP A 71 21.26 -28.51 7.55
N LYS A 72 21.36 -29.28 6.47
CA LYS A 72 21.00 -28.83 5.11
C LYS A 72 19.52 -28.45 5.02
N GLU A 73 18.63 -29.29 5.55
CA GLU A 73 17.18 -29.00 5.59
C GLU A 73 16.89 -27.74 6.41
N THR A 74 17.56 -27.56 7.54
CA THR A 74 17.40 -26.36 8.38
C THR A 74 17.85 -25.10 7.65
N LEU A 75 19.00 -25.14 6.97
CA LEU A 75 19.51 -24.00 6.19
C LEU A 75 18.62 -23.69 5.00
N GLN A 76 18.09 -24.71 4.31
CA GLN A 76 17.13 -24.53 3.23
C GLN A 76 15.83 -23.89 3.74
N HIS A 77 15.31 -24.35 4.88
CA HIS A 77 14.14 -23.76 5.51
C HIS A 77 14.37 -22.27 5.87
N VAL A 78 15.57 -21.89 6.32
CA VAL A 78 15.92 -20.47 6.54
C VAL A 78 15.85 -19.69 5.24
N LEU A 79 16.40 -20.20 4.14
CA LEU A 79 16.32 -19.54 2.83
C LEU A 79 14.88 -19.38 2.35
N ASP A 80 14.06 -20.41 2.49
CA ASP A 80 12.66 -20.40 2.11
C ASP A 80 11.88 -19.36 2.94
N ARG A 81 12.20 -19.24 4.24
CA ARG A 81 11.61 -18.22 5.12
C ARG A 81 12.00 -16.81 4.71
N VAL A 82 13.26 -16.58 4.33
CA VAL A 82 13.71 -15.25 3.86
C VAL A 82 13.03 -14.89 2.53
N ALA A 83 12.93 -15.84 1.60
CA ALA A 83 12.25 -15.65 0.32
C ALA A 83 10.74 -15.39 0.49
N SER A 84 10.09 -16.11 1.40
CA SER A 84 8.69 -15.84 1.76
C SER A 84 8.51 -14.45 2.38
N GLY A 85 9.46 -13.99 3.20
CA GLY A 85 9.47 -12.62 3.74
C GLY A 85 9.62 -11.57 2.64
N GLU A 86 10.48 -11.82 1.65
CA GLU A 86 10.69 -10.93 0.50
C GLU A 86 9.41 -10.76 -0.30
N ALA A 87 8.74 -11.88 -0.62
CA ALA A 87 7.47 -11.88 -1.35
C ALA A 87 6.36 -11.15 -0.57
N ALA A 88 6.30 -11.29 0.75
CA ALA A 88 5.32 -10.61 1.58
C ALA A 88 5.52 -9.08 1.57
N VAL A 89 6.76 -8.60 1.69
CA VAL A 89 7.06 -7.16 1.63
C VAL A 89 6.75 -6.60 0.24
N GLN A 90 7.17 -7.30 -0.83
CA GLN A 90 6.87 -6.89 -2.21
C GLN A 90 5.36 -6.81 -2.47
N GLY A 91 4.58 -7.76 -1.93
CA GLY A 91 3.12 -7.73 -2.02
C GLY A 91 2.53 -6.46 -1.41
N ARG A 92 2.96 -6.09 -0.19
CA ARG A 92 2.47 -4.89 0.49
C ARG A 92 2.87 -3.59 -0.22
N GLU A 93 4.06 -3.53 -0.79
CA GLU A 93 4.46 -2.40 -1.62
C GLU A 93 3.62 -2.28 -2.90
N ALA A 94 3.28 -3.41 -3.51
CA ALA A 94 2.37 -3.45 -4.66
C ALA A 94 0.96 -2.96 -4.29
N ASP A 95 0.43 -3.38 -3.15
CA ASP A 95 -0.87 -2.92 -2.64
C ASP A 95 -0.88 -1.39 -2.46
N VAL A 96 0.18 -0.80 -1.92
CA VAL A 96 0.31 0.66 -1.77
C VAL A 96 0.30 1.37 -3.12
N ILE A 97 0.98 0.81 -4.12
CA ILE A 97 0.99 1.35 -5.49
C ILE A 97 -0.43 1.31 -6.07
N GLU A 98 -1.12 0.19 -5.94
CA GLU A 98 -2.50 0.01 -6.41
C GLU A 98 -3.45 0.99 -5.71
N MET A 99 -3.36 1.14 -4.39
CA MET A 99 -4.16 2.10 -3.63
C MET A 99 -3.95 3.55 -4.12
N LYS A 100 -2.70 3.94 -4.38
CA LYS A 100 -2.36 5.27 -4.93
C LYS A 100 -2.93 5.47 -6.34
N GLN A 101 -2.86 4.45 -7.19
CA GLN A 101 -3.41 4.47 -8.55
C GLN A 101 -4.94 4.58 -8.53
N SER A 102 -5.60 3.68 -7.81
CA SER A 102 -7.06 3.67 -7.62
C SER A 102 -7.57 5.00 -7.07
N TRP A 103 -6.87 5.59 -6.08
CA TRP A 103 -7.24 6.90 -5.57
C TRP A 103 -7.07 8.02 -6.59
N THR A 104 -6.04 7.96 -7.43
CA THR A 104 -5.83 8.93 -8.51
C THR A 104 -6.94 8.84 -9.56
N GLU A 105 -7.29 7.63 -9.98
CA GLU A 105 -8.39 7.37 -10.91
C GLU A 105 -9.74 7.86 -10.36
N ALA A 106 -9.98 7.63 -9.07
CA ALA A 106 -11.19 8.11 -8.38
C ALA A 106 -11.26 9.64 -8.39
N LYS A 107 -10.16 10.34 -8.07
CA LYS A 107 -10.09 11.81 -8.15
C LYS A 107 -10.36 12.32 -9.56
N ASP A 108 -9.82 11.67 -10.58
CA ASP A 108 -10.04 12.04 -11.98
C ASP A 108 -11.48 11.77 -12.43
N ALA A 109 -12.11 10.70 -11.97
CA ALA A 109 -13.52 10.42 -12.22
C ALA A 109 -14.43 11.49 -11.60
N VAL A 110 -14.19 11.85 -10.32
CA VAL A 110 -14.93 12.92 -9.65
C VAL A 110 -14.73 14.25 -10.37
N ARG A 111 -13.49 14.58 -10.75
CA ARG A 111 -13.19 15.80 -11.52
C ARG A 111 -13.98 15.82 -12.84
N ARG A 112 -13.99 14.73 -13.61
CA ARG A 112 -14.76 14.64 -14.86
C ARG A 112 -16.25 14.82 -14.62
N PHE A 113 -16.82 14.15 -13.63
CA PHE A 113 -18.25 14.29 -13.29
C PHE A 113 -18.63 15.74 -13.00
N LEU A 114 -17.81 16.46 -12.22
CA LEU A 114 -18.05 17.87 -11.88
C LEU A 114 -17.93 18.82 -13.08
N HIS A 115 -17.12 18.51 -14.10
CA HIS A 115 -16.92 19.36 -15.28
C HIS A 115 -17.93 19.09 -16.41
N VAL A 116 -18.73 18.02 -16.37
CA VAL A 116 -19.66 17.61 -17.46
C VAL A 116 -21.06 18.25 -17.32
N SER A 117 -21.30 19.14 -16.35
CA SER A 117 -22.60 19.82 -16.20
C SER A 117 -22.60 21.27 -16.71
N PRO A 118 -22.84 21.56 -18.02
CA PRO A 118 -23.42 22.83 -18.40
C PRO A 118 -24.94 22.80 -18.11
N PRO A 119 -25.56 23.92 -17.68
CA PRO A 119 -27.01 23.97 -17.56
C PRO A 119 -27.64 23.82 -18.96
N PRO A 120 -28.79 23.12 -19.10
CA PRO A 120 -29.57 23.21 -20.33
C PRO A 120 -30.05 24.66 -20.52
N PRO A 121 -30.19 25.11 -21.79
CA PRO A 121 -30.57 26.49 -22.13
C PRO A 121 -31.94 26.89 -21.59
#